data_AF-A0A0A9FUZ4-F1
#
_entry.id   AF-A0A0A9FUZ4-F1
#
_cell.length_a   1.000
_cell.length_b   1.000
_cell.length_c   1.000
_cell.angle_alpha   90.00
_cell.angle_beta   90.00
_cell.angle_gamma   90.00
#
_symmetry.space_group_name_H-M   'P 1'
#
loop_
_entity.id
_entity.type
_entity.pdbx_description
1 polymer ?
#
loop_
_entity_poly.entity_id
_entity_poly.type
_entity_poly.pdbx_seq_one_letter_code
_entity_poly.pdbx_strand_id
1 'polypeptide(L)'
;MNNMGFMVAEFCYHRKRIKFSKEIFQQVLGIPSGDEPVMLESDDPSVLDAVSNLRKKYIVNKKAKINQVESLLKKEEDEVTFMQTFMFIAIQSILNPLTSNTINLHYLYSLVDVKKIPHIDWLHTFWKVLLMK
;
A
#
# COMPACT_ATOMS: atom_id res chain seq x y z
N MET A 1 14.31 28.53 15.63
CA MET A 1 14.95 27.37 14.97
C MET A 1 14.05 26.17 15.20
N ASN A 2 13.67 25.51 14.10
CA ASN A 2 12.57 24.54 14.02
C ASN A 2 12.86 23.24 14.77
N ASN A 3 12.00 22.88 15.73
CA ASN A 3 11.90 21.50 16.22
C ASN A 3 11.10 20.68 15.19
N MET A 4 11.77 20.18 14.16
CA MET A 4 11.23 19.07 13.35
C MET A 4 11.37 17.79 14.18
N GLY A 5 10.41 17.55 15.06
CA GLY A 5 10.31 16.29 15.78
C GLY A 5 9.94 15.18 14.82
N PHE A 6 10.90 14.33 14.45
CA PHE A 6 10.59 13.00 13.93
C PHE A 6 9.90 12.24 15.07
N MET A 7 8.59 12.00 14.96
CA MET A 7 7.86 11.16 15.92
C MET A 7 8.52 9.78 15.97
N VAL A 8 9.05 9.40 17.14
CA VAL A 8 9.67 8.10 17.35
C VAL A 8 8.56 7.12 17.69
N ALA A 9 8.39 6.10 16.86
CA ALA A 9 7.52 4.97 17.18
C ALA A 9 8.18 4.14 18.29
N GLU A 10 7.71 4.28 19.53
CA GLU A 10 8.24 3.51 20.66
C GLU A 10 7.14 2.92 21.54
N PHE A 11 7.38 1.70 22.02
CA PHE A 11 6.61 1.08 23.08
C PHE A 11 7.29 1.33 24.43
N CYS A 12 6.55 1.93 25.36
CA CYS A 12 7.03 2.29 26.68
C CYS A 12 6.23 1.54 27.75
N TYR A 13 6.89 0.71 28.55
CA TYR A 13 6.30 0.04 29.70
C TYR A 13 7.26 0.01 30.89
N HIS A 14 6.88 0.69 31.98
CA HIS A 14 7.75 0.98 33.13
C HIS A 14 9.09 1.61 32.70
N ARG A 15 10.22 0.95 32.98
CA ARG A 15 11.58 1.38 32.61
C ARG A 15 12.05 0.76 31.28
N LYS A 16 11.18 0.02 30.58
CA LYS A 16 11.50 -0.60 29.29
C LYS A 16 11.00 0.30 28.16
N ARG A 17 11.87 0.51 27.17
CA ARG A 17 11.57 1.22 25.93
C ARG A 17 12.00 0.36 24.76
N ILE A 18 11.07 0.07 23.86
CA ILE A 18 11.36 -0.60 22.58
C ILE A 18 11.12 0.43 21.51
N LYS A 19 12.20 0.86 20.85
CA LYS A 19 12.07 1.67 19.64
C LYS A 19 11.75 0.74 18.51
N PHE A 20 10.63 0.97 17.85
CA PHE A 20 10.39 0.34 16.57
C PHE A 20 11.33 1.01 15.57
N SER A 21 12.12 0.22 14.86
CA SER A 21 12.95 0.69 13.75
C SER A 21 12.50 0.02 12.44
N LYS A 22 12.91 0.55 11.30
CA LYS A 22 12.60 -0.04 9.98
C LYS A 22 13.09 -1.50 9.92
N GLU A 23 14.22 -1.81 10.55
CA GLU A 23 14.82 -3.15 10.60
C GLU A 23 13.95 -4.14 11.39
N ILE A 24 13.45 -3.74 12.57
CA ILE A 24 12.53 -4.58 13.37
C ILE A 24 11.26 -4.85 12.57
N PHE A 25 10.73 -3.84 11.91
CA PHE A 25 9.52 -3.97 11.11
C PHE A 25 9.70 -4.87 9.90
N GLN A 26 10.85 -4.78 9.23
CA GLN A 26 11.23 -5.70 8.15
C GLN A 26 11.31 -7.14 8.63
N GLN A 27 11.94 -7.37 9.79
CA GLN A 27 12.05 -8.70 10.38
C GLN A 27 10.69 -9.29 10.75
N VAL A 28 9.77 -8.47 11.26
CA VAL A 28 8.42 -8.92 11.67
C VAL A 28 7.53 -9.20 10.46
N LEU A 29 7.52 -8.32 9.45
CA LEU A 29 6.64 -8.48 8.29
C LEU A 29 7.21 -9.41 7.21
N GLY A 30 8.52 -9.61 7.18
CA GLY A 30 9.19 -10.42 6.15
C GLY A 30 9.11 -9.80 4.74
N ILE A 31 8.75 -8.53 4.63
CA ILE A 31 8.59 -7.84 3.34
C ILE A 31 9.94 -7.23 2.94
N PRO A 32 10.48 -7.56 1.76
CA PRO A 32 11.72 -6.95 1.28
C PRO A 32 11.53 -5.44 1.02
N SER A 33 12.60 -4.68 1.22
CA SER A 33 12.65 -3.26 0.87
C SER A 33 13.13 -3.16 -0.57
N GLY A 34 12.31 -2.57 -1.44
CA GLY A 34 12.71 -2.14 -2.77
C GLY A 34 13.48 -0.82 -2.76
N ASP A 35 13.97 -0.41 -3.93
CA ASP A 35 14.69 0.84 -4.18
C ASP A 35 13.81 1.93 -4.83
N GLU A 36 12.68 1.56 -5.43
CA GLU A 36 11.72 2.50 -6.01
C GLU A 36 10.67 2.95 -4.96
N PRO A 37 10.30 4.23 -4.90
CA PRO A 37 9.25 4.68 -3.97
C PRO A 37 7.86 4.21 -4.42
N VAL A 38 6.93 4.09 -3.47
CA VAL A 38 5.51 3.91 -3.79
C VAL A 38 4.97 5.20 -4.43
N MET A 39 4.50 5.07 -5.67
CA MET A 39 3.84 6.12 -6.44
C MET A 39 2.34 6.15 -6.14
N LEU A 40 1.81 7.32 -5.79
CA LEU A 40 0.38 7.57 -5.50
C LEU A 40 -0.28 8.54 -6.47
N GLU A 41 0.52 9.15 -7.34
CA GLU A 41 0.15 10.12 -8.36
C GLU A 41 1.22 10.12 -9.47
N SER A 42 0.88 10.71 -10.62
CA SER A 42 1.77 10.83 -11.77
C SER A 42 1.26 11.95 -12.67
N ASP A 43 2.17 12.73 -13.24
CA ASP A 43 1.85 13.73 -14.28
C ASP A 43 1.98 13.16 -15.70
N ASP A 44 2.51 11.94 -15.85
CA ASP A 44 2.63 11.26 -17.14
C ASP A 44 1.23 10.90 -17.71
N PRO A 45 0.84 11.45 -18.88
CA PRO A 45 -0.46 11.18 -19.49
C PRO A 45 -0.73 9.70 -19.76
N SER A 46 0.30 8.92 -20.11
CA SER A 46 0.16 7.50 -20.40
C SER A 46 -0.18 6.70 -19.14
N VAL A 47 0.45 7.06 -18.01
CA VAL A 47 0.16 6.47 -16.70
C VAL A 47 -1.22 6.89 -16.22
N LEU A 48 -1.60 8.15 -16.40
CA LEU A 48 -2.92 8.66 -16.03
C LEU A 48 -4.04 7.92 -16.77
N ASP A 49 -3.89 7.69 -18.07
CA ASP A 49 -4.85 6.93 -18.88
C ASP A 49 -4.92 5.45 -18.46
N ALA A 50 -3.76 4.82 -18.22
CA ALA A 50 -3.70 3.44 -17.73
C ALA A 50 -4.41 3.29 -16.38
N VAL A 51 -4.11 4.18 -15.42
CA VAL A 51 -4.76 4.20 -14.10
C VAL A 51 -6.25 4.49 -14.22
N SER A 52 -6.66 5.43 -15.06
CA SER A 52 -8.07 5.73 -15.31
C SER A 52 -8.84 4.51 -15.81
N ASN A 53 -8.25 3.75 -16.74
CA ASN A 53 -8.85 2.52 -17.26
C ASN A 53 -8.90 1.42 -16.18
N LEU A 54 -7.86 1.26 -15.37
CA LEU A 54 -7.86 0.32 -14.25
C LEU A 54 -8.91 0.70 -13.20
N ARG A 55 -9.06 1.98 -12.86
CA ARG A 55 -10.06 2.46 -11.89
C ARG A 55 -11.48 2.03 -12.24
N LYS A 56 -11.84 2.04 -13.53
CA LYS A 56 -13.16 1.61 -14.01
C LYS A 56 -13.48 0.16 -13.64
N LYS A 57 -12.47 -0.72 -13.53
CA LYS A 57 -12.65 -2.12 -13.11
C LYS A 57 -13.11 -2.23 -11.65
N TYR A 58 -12.59 -1.37 -10.79
CA TYR A 58 -12.78 -1.48 -9.33
C TYR A 58 -13.93 -0.61 -8.80
N ILE A 59 -14.31 0.46 -9.48
CA ILE A 59 -15.35 1.39 -9.02
C ILE A 59 -16.74 0.87 -9.40
N VAL A 60 -17.56 0.60 -8.39
CA VAL A 60 -19.00 0.35 -8.55
C VAL A 60 -19.76 1.33 -7.67
N ASN A 61 -20.72 2.07 -8.23
CA ASN A 61 -21.48 3.09 -7.48
C ASN A 61 -20.58 4.11 -6.76
N LYS A 62 -19.58 4.66 -7.48
CA LYS A 62 -18.62 5.69 -7.03
C LYS A 62 -17.58 5.27 -5.99
N LYS A 63 -17.56 4.01 -5.54
CA LYS A 63 -16.59 3.52 -4.55
C LYS A 63 -16.02 2.16 -4.96
N ALA A 64 -14.76 1.89 -4.59
CA ALA A 64 -14.17 0.55 -4.69
C ALA A 64 -14.31 -0.16 -3.34
N LYS A 65 -15.36 -0.97 -3.18
CA LYS A 65 -15.58 -1.71 -1.93
C LYS A 65 -14.73 -2.97 -1.88
N ILE A 66 -14.16 -3.28 -0.72
CA ILE A 66 -13.25 -4.43 -0.57
C ILE A 66 -13.89 -5.76 -0.99
N ASN A 67 -15.14 -6.01 -0.59
CA ASN A 67 -15.88 -7.22 -0.96
C ASN A 67 -16.09 -7.38 -2.48
N GLN A 68 -16.17 -6.27 -3.22
CA GLN A 68 -16.27 -6.29 -4.68
C GLN A 68 -14.93 -6.62 -5.30
N VAL A 69 -13.85 -6.04 -4.78
CA VAL A 69 -12.50 -6.32 -5.25
C VAL A 69 -12.10 -7.77 -4.96
N GLU A 70 -12.50 -8.33 -3.81
CA GLU A 70 -12.38 -9.76 -3.54
C GLU A 70 -13.17 -10.62 -4.53
N SER A 71 -14.37 -10.19 -4.93
CA SER A 71 -15.16 -10.90 -5.95
C SER A 71 -14.48 -10.86 -7.32
N LEU A 72 -13.84 -9.75 -7.68
CA LEU A 72 -13.06 -9.61 -8.91
C LEU A 72 -11.85 -10.55 -8.87
N LEU A 73 -11.09 -10.56 -7.77
CA LEU A 73 -9.92 -11.43 -7.61
C LEU A 73 -10.28 -12.92 -7.85
N LYS A 74 -11.42 -13.36 -7.31
CA LYS A 74 -11.89 -14.76 -7.44
C LYS A 74 -12.32 -15.15 -8.86
N LYS A 75 -12.57 -14.18 -9.73
CA LYS A 75 -13.02 -14.38 -11.11
C LYS A 75 -11.92 -14.15 -12.12
N GLU A 76 -10.76 -13.70 -11.67
CA GLU A 76 -9.69 -13.26 -12.56
C GLU A 76 -8.81 -14.43 -13.00
N GLU A 77 -8.56 -14.50 -14.30
CA GLU A 77 -7.71 -15.54 -14.91
C GLU A 77 -6.42 -14.93 -15.50
N ASP A 78 -6.37 -13.61 -15.71
CA ASP A 78 -5.19 -12.87 -16.17
C ASP A 78 -4.21 -12.59 -15.02
N GLU A 79 -2.95 -13.02 -15.17
CA GLU A 79 -1.90 -12.87 -14.15
C GLU A 79 -1.68 -11.41 -13.76
N VAL A 80 -1.70 -10.49 -14.72
CA VAL A 80 -1.47 -9.05 -14.46
C VAL A 80 -2.60 -8.49 -13.60
N THR A 81 -3.85 -8.73 -13.99
CA THR A 81 -5.01 -8.25 -13.26
C THR A 81 -5.14 -8.95 -11.90
N PHE A 82 -4.78 -10.24 -11.80
CA PHE A 82 -4.66 -10.95 -10.53
C PHE A 82 -3.66 -10.26 -9.60
N MET A 83 -2.43 -10.02 -10.06
CA MET A 83 -1.38 -9.39 -9.26
C MET A 83 -1.76 -7.99 -8.80
N GLN A 84 -2.35 -7.18 -9.68
CA GLN A 84 -2.87 -5.84 -9.33
C GLN A 84 -3.92 -5.92 -8.21
N THR A 85 -4.89 -6.82 -8.37
CA THR A 85 -6.01 -6.97 -7.45
C THR A 85 -5.57 -7.56 -6.11
N PHE A 86 -4.68 -8.56 -6.14
CA PHE A 86 -4.10 -9.18 -4.97
C PHE A 86 -3.29 -8.17 -4.15
N MET A 87 -2.38 -7.43 -4.80
CA MET A 87 -1.60 -6.39 -4.13
C MET A 87 -2.50 -5.34 -3.49
N PHE A 88 -3.60 -4.98 -4.16
CA PHE A 88 -4.55 -4.03 -3.58
C PHE A 88 -5.18 -4.51 -2.28
N ILE A 89 -5.60 -5.76 -2.25
CA ILE A 89 -6.17 -6.37 -1.04
C ILE A 89 -5.09 -6.44 0.05
N ALA A 90 -3.88 -6.89 -0.29
CA ALA A 90 -2.76 -6.97 0.66
C ALA A 90 -2.39 -5.61 1.27
N ILE A 91 -2.25 -4.57 0.45
CA ILE A 91 -1.99 -3.19 0.90
C ILE A 91 -3.10 -2.72 1.83
N GLN A 92 -4.37 -2.93 1.45
CA GLN A 92 -5.50 -2.51 2.27
C GLN A 92 -5.55 -3.26 3.62
N SER A 93 -5.30 -4.57 3.63
CA SER A 93 -5.28 -5.40 4.84
C SER A 93 -4.20 -4.96 5.82
N ILE A 94 -3.03 -4.53 5.33
CA ILE A 94 -1.93 -4.04 6.18
C ILE A 94 -2.21 -2.62 6.66
N LEU A 95 -2.63 -1.72 5.76
CA LEU A 95 -2.72 -0.29 6.07
C LEU A 95 -3.98 0.12 6.83
N ASN A 96 -5.09 -0.59 6.63
CA ASN A 96 -6.39 -0.24 7.20
C ASN A 96 -7.15 -1.49 7.70
N PRO A 97 -6.58 -2.27 8.65
CA PRO A 97 -7.19 -3.52 9.10
C PRO A 97 -8.56 -3.36 9.77
N LEU A 98 -8.94 -2.15 10.22
CA LEU A 98 -10.09 -1.96 11.12
C LEU A 98 -11.13 -0.91 10.71
N THR A 99 -10.91 -0.09 9.68
CA THR A 99 -11.70 1.17 9.54
C THR A 99 -12.24 1.52 8.15
N SER A 100 -11.76 0.90 7.06
CA SER A 100 -12.22 1.26 5.71
C SER A 100 -12.59 0.05 4.87
N ASN A 101 -13.89 -0.07 4.59
CA ASN A 101 -14.44 -1.01 3.59
C ASN A 101 -14.21 -0.52 2.15
N THR A 102 -13.51 0.59 1.97
CA THR A 102 -13.13 1.14 0.67
C THR A 102 -11.63 1.07 0.46
N ILE A 103 -11.23 0.64 -0.74
CA ILE A 103 -9.84 0.57 -1.15
C ILE A 103 -9.37 1.94 -1.63
N ASN A 104 -8.16 2.33 -1.21
CA ASN A 104 -7.51 3.53 -1.73
C ASN A 104 -6.94 3.25 -3.14
N LEU A 105 -7.62 3.73 -4.18
CA LEU A 105 -7.21 3.54 -5.57
C LEU A 105 -5.97 4.34 -6.00
N HIS A 106 -5.38 5.17 -5.12
CA HIS A 106 -4.10 5.83 -5.42
C HIS A 106 -2.94 4.84 -5.52
N TYR A 107 -2.99 3.65 -4.93
CA TYR A 107 -1.92 2.68 -5.14
C TYR A 107 -1.91 2.09 -6.57
N LEU A 108 -2.92 2.36 -7.41
CA LEU A 108 -2.91 1.94 -8.82
C LEU A 108 -1.69 2.47 -9.58
N TYR A 109 -1.20 3.67 -9.24
CA TYR A 109 -0.03 4.25 -9.90
C TYR A 109 1.22 3.37 -9.75
N SER A 110 1.35 2.69 -8.60
CA SER A 110 2.43 1.73 -8.33
C SER A 110 2.18 0.34 -8.92
N LEU A 111 0.96 0.06 -9.39
CA LEU A 111 0.52 -1.27 -9.82
C LEU A 111 0.24 -1.35 -11.33
N VAL A 112 0.40 -0.25 -12.08
CA VAL A 112 0.25 -0.26 -13.55
C VAL A 112 1.17 -1.30 -14.18
N ASP A 113 2.44 -1.31 -13.77
CA ASP A 113 3.43 -2.31 -14.18
C ASP A 113 3.71 -3.29 -13.03
N VAL A 114 3.07 -4.46 -13.09
CA VAL A 114 3.22 -5.49 -12.06
C VAL A 114 4.64 -6.03 -11.93
N LYS A 115 5.47 -5.89 -12.98
CA LYS A 115 6.86 -6.34 -12.94
C LYS A 115 7.72 -5.49 -12.00
N LYS A 116 7.28 -4.27 -11.71
CA LYS A 116 7.96 -3.36 -10.76
C LYS A 116 7.63 -3.65 -9.30
N ILE A 117 6.58 -4.42 -9.01
CA ILE A 117 6.15 -4.72 -7.63
C ILE A 117 7.31 -5.15 -6.71
N PRO A 118 8.24 -6.04 -7.12
CA PRO A 118 9.36 -6.47 -6.28
C PRO A 118 10.39 -5.36 -5.98
N HIS A 119 10.44 -4.32 -6.82
CA HIS A 119 11.39 -3.21 -6.73
C HIS A 119 10.86 -2.02 -5.93
N ILE A 120 9.57 -2.03 -5.56
CA ILE A 120 8.95 -0.95 -4.82
C ILE A 120 9.16 -1.11 -3.31
N ASP A 121 9.53 -0.02 -2.62
CA ASP A 121 9.73 0.04 -1.17
C ASP A 121 8.40 0.08 -0.39
N TRP A 122 7.65 -1.02 -0.47
CA TRP A 122 6.43 -1.24 0.29
C TRP A 122 6.67 -1.13 1.80
N LEU A 123 7.84 -1.60 2.25
CA LEU A 123 8.25 -1.59 3.65
C LEU A 123 8.26 -0.16 4.22
N HIS A 124 8.86 0.80 3.52
CA HIS A 124 8.87 2.21 3.97
C HIS A 124 7.46 2.79 4.07
N THR A 125 6.61 2.50 3.09
CA THR A 125 5.21 2.96 3.09
C THR A 125 4.42 2.40 4.27
N PHE A 126 4.50 1.09 4.50
CA PHE A 126 3.82 0.43 5.61
C PHE A 126 4.35 0.91 6.96
N TRP A 127 5.66 1.06 7.09
CA TRP A 127 6.32 1.62 8.26
C TRP A 127 5.77 3.01 8.60
N LYS A 128 5.74 3.91 7.61
CA LYS A 128 5.26 5.28 7.78
C LYS A 128 3.79 5.32 8.20
N VAL A 129 2.92 4.54 7.55
CA VAL A 129 1.48 4.56 7.82
C VAL A 129 1.12 3.90 9.15
N LEU A 130 1.81 2.83 9.55
CA LEU A 130 1.45 2.11 10.78
C LEU A 130 2.06 2.72 12.03
N LEU A 131 3.23 3.35 11.93
CA LEU A 131 4.02 3.74 13.10
C LEU A 131 4.36 5.23 13.18
N MET A 132 4.19 5.99 12.10
CA MET A 132 4.49 7.43 12.06
C MET A 132 3.27 8.31 11.74
N LYS A 133 2.06 7.89 12.14
CA LYS A 133 0.84 8.71 12.01
C LYS A 133 0.95 10.02 12.78
#